data_AF-L7UKL5-F1
#
_entry.id   AF-L7UKL5-F1
#
_cell.length_a   1.000
_cell.length_b   1.000
_cell.length_c   1.000
_cell.angle_alpha   90.00
_cell.angle_beta   90.00
_cell.angle_gamma   90.00
#
_symmetry.space_group_name_H-M   'P 1'
#
loop_
_entity.id
_entity.type
_entity.pdbx_description
1 polymer ?
#
loop_
_entity_poly.entity_id
_entity_poly.type
_entity_poly.pdbx_seq_one_letter_code
_entity_poly.pdbx_strand_id
1 'polypeptide(L)'
;MLNLEAEKARVEDERAWRTRLLWVLMTGVFMTNTARCDSDWLLSLLEMDAQTEYAPGYTEAGFQRVTLGMTFDEVRELLGPPLGDYDVSQRINSPHSKEVYTRSWKYSRTPNSTSYHVREIFFHEGRVMNIDQSYYID
;
A
#
# COMPACT_ATOMS: atom_id res chain seq x y z
N MET A 1 28.48 -35.28 49.61
CA MET A 1 28.83 -34.72 48.28
C MET A 1 27.63 -34.59 47.34
N LEU A 2 26.63 -35.48 47.37
CA LEU A 2 25.45 -35.42 46.48
C LEU A 2 24.58 -34.15 46.58
N ASN A 3 24.61 -33.44 47.71
CA ASN A 3 23.79 -32.24 47.89
C ASN A 3 24.34 -31.00 47.17
N LEU A 4 25.63 -31.00 46.79
CA LEU A 4 26.27 -29.83 46.20
C LEU A 4 25.96 -29.68 44.70
N GLU A 5 25.71 -30.80 44.01
CA GLU A 5 25.40 -30.79 42.57
C GLU A 5 23.95 -30.38 42.30
N ALA A 6 23.01 -30.79 43.17
CA ALA A 6 21.62 -30.36 43.10
C ALA A 6 21.47 -28.86 43.35
N GLU A 7 22.23 -28.30 44.30
CA GLU A 7 22.21 -26.86 44.58
C GLU A 7 22.76 -26.05 43.39
N LYS A 8 23.79 -26.55 42.69
CA LYS A 8 24.34 -25.90 41.48
C LYS A 8 23.34 -25.86 40.33
N ALA A 9 22.65 -26.98 40.06
CA ALA A 9 21.66 -27.05 38.98
C ALA A 9 20.49 -26.08 39.22
N ARG A 10 20.05 -25.93 40.48
CA ARG A 10 19.00 -24.98 40.86
C ARG A 10 19.42 -23.53 40.63
N VAL A 11 20.67 -23.19 40.97
CA VAL A 11 21.21 -21.83 40.77
C VAL A 11 21.37 -21.49 39.28
N GLU A 12 21.71 -22.46 38.44
CA GLU A 12 21.83 -22.25 36.98
C GLU A 12 20.47 -22.06 36.31
N ASP A 13 19.46 -22.83 36.70
CA ASP A 13 18.08 -22.65 36.22
C ASP A 13 17.51 -21.30 36.69
N GLU A 14 17.83 -20.87 37.93
CA GLU A 14 17.44 -19.56 38.43
C GLU A 14 18.02 -18.39 37.61
N ARG A 15 19.26 -18.53 37.13
CA ARG A 15 19.87 -17.55 36.24
C ARG A 15 19.22 -17.56 34.87
N ALA A 16 18.92 -18.74 34.32
CA ALA A 16 18.34 -18.88 33.00
C ALA A 16 16.95 -18.23 32.89
N TRP A 17 16.06 -18.42 33.88
CA TRP A 17 14.74 -17.80 33.83
C TRP A 17 14.80 -16.28 34.07
N ARG A 18 15.70 -15.79 34.93
CA ARG A 18 15.92 -14.35 35.11
C ARG A 18 16.42 -13.65 33.85
N THR A 19 17.32 -14.29 33.10
CA THR A 19 17.81 -13.76 31.82
C THR A 19 16.70 -13.75 30.76
N ARG A 20 15.83 -14.77 30.71
CA ARG A 20 14.69 -14.79 29.79
C ARG A 20 13.64 -13.71 30.14
N LEU A 21 13.39 -13.47 31.42
CA LEU A 21 12.46 -12.42 31.87
C LEU A 21 12.98 -11.01 31.55
N LEU A 22 14.29 -10.79 31.66
CA LEU A 22 14.97 -9.57 31.24
C LEU A 22 14.85 -9.33 29.72
N TRP A 23 14.95 -10.38 28.89
CA TRP A 23 14.74 -10.24 27.44
C TRP A 23 13.30 -9.88 27.07
N VAL A 24 12.30 -10.49 27.72
CA VAL A 24 10.88 -10.16 27.48
C VAL A 24 10.56 -8.71 27.88
N LEU A 25 11.08 -8.24 29.03
CA LEU A 25 10.92 -6.85 29.46
C LEU A 25 11.67 -5.87 28.55
N MET A 26 12.86 -6.21 28.06
CA MET A 26 13.61 -5.36 27.12
C MET A 26 12.94 -5.28 25.73
N THR A 27 12.30 -6.35 25.25
CA THR A 27 11.46 -6.28 24.02
C THR A 27 10.14 -5.55 24.25
N GLY A 28 9.59 -5.61 25.47
CA GLY A 28 8.41 -4.82 25.85
C GLY A 28 8.69 -3.31 26.01
N VAL A 29 9.92 -2.93 26.35
CA VAL A 29 10.36 -1.52 26.46
C VAL A 29 10.64 -0.88 25.08
N PHE A 30 10.64 -1.66 23.99
CA PHE A 30 10.46 -1.14 22.63
C PHE A 30 9.00 -0.70 22.33
N MET A 31 8.08 -0.79 23.31
CA MET A 31 6.70 -0.27 23.20
C MET A 31 6.39 0.99 24.02
N THR A 32 7.31 1.59 24.77
CA THR A 32 7.02 2.85 25.49
C THR A 32 8.21 3.80 25.57
N ASN A 33 8.88 4.06 24.44
CA ASN A 33 9.80 5.20 24.36
C ASN A 33 9.11 6.37 23.66
N THR A 34 9.03 7.46 24.42
CA THR A 34 8.37 8.71 24.12
C THR A 34 8.99 9.42 22.93
N ALA A 35 8.45 9.18 21.75
CA ALA A 35 8.15 10.31 20.89
C ALA A 35 6.69 10.65 21.15
N ARG A 36 6.41 11.87 21.64
CA ARG A 36 5.21 12.60 21.21
C ARG A 36 5.37 12.81 19.70
N CYS A 37 5.24 11.73 18.95
CA CYS A 37 5.01 11.73 17.54
C CYS A 37 3.51 11.69 17.48
N ASP A 38 2.88 12.79 17.05
CA ASP A 38 1.45 12.89 16.84
C ASP A 38 0.94 11.59 16.24
N SER A 39 0.28 10.74 17.03
CA SER A 39 -0.42 9.57 16.50
C SER A 39 -1.52 9.98 15.51
N ASP A 40 -1.81 11.28 15.43
CA ASP A 40 -2.71 11.90 14.47
C ASP A 40 -2.22 11.78 13.02
N TRP A 41 -0.91 11.72 12.72
CA TRP A 41 -0.50 11.50 11.32
C TRP A 41 -0.68 10.03 10.88
N LEU A 42 -0.59 9.06 11.80
CA LEU A 42 -0.87 7.65 11.50
C LEU A 42 -2.36 7.41 11.33
N LEU A 43 -3.20 8.05 12.16
CA LEU A 43 -4.65 8.06 11.97
C LEU A 43 -5.04 8.83 10.70
N SER A 44 -4.37 9.95 10.39
CA SER A 44 -4.55 10.63 9.11
C SER A 44 -4.16 9.72 7.95
N LEU A 45 -3.06 8.95 8.05
CA LEU A 45 -2.67 8.00 7.00
C LEU A 45 -3.71 6.88 6.82
N LEU A 46 -4.37 6.45 7.90
CA LEU A 46 -5.45 5.45 7.90
C LEU A 46 -6.82 6.04 7.46
N GLU A 47 -7.08 7.32 7.74
CA GLU A 47 -8.30 8.04 7.34
C GLU A 47 -8.21 8.59 5.91
N MET A 48 -7.01 8.84 5.39
CA MET A 48 -6.76 9.27 4.00
C MET A 48 -7.22 8.23 2.98
N ASP A 49 -7.19 6.94 3.35
CA ASP A 49 -7.72 5.86 2.51
C ASP A 49 -9.26 5.77 2.55
N ALA A 50 -9.92 6.32 3.57
CA ALA A 50 -11.34 6.08 3.83
C ALA A 50 -12.29 6.69 2.79
N GLN A 51 -11.79 7.56 1.90
CA GLN A 51 -12.60 8.28 0.91
C GLN A 51 -12.31 7.92 -0.54
N THR A 52 -11.36 7.02 -0.80
CA THR A 52 -11.13 6.53 -2.17
C THR A 52 -12.09 5.40 -2.49
N GLU A 53 -12.98 5.64 -3.45
CA GLU A 53 -13.83 4.59 -4.02
C GLU A 53 -13.09 3.90 -5.16
N TYR A 54 -13.00 2.57 -5.11
CA TYR A 54 -12.35 1.76 -6.13
C TYR A 54 -13.36 1.03 -7.02
N ALA A 55 -12.93 0.65 -8.23
CA ALA A 55 -13.77 -0.07 -9.17
C ALA A 55 -14.20 -1.46 -8.64
N PRO A 56 -15.36 -1.98 -9.05
CA PRO A 56 -15.78 -3.34 -8.68
C PRO A 56 -14.77 -4.38 -9.13
N GLY A 57 -14.28 -5.20 -8.19
CA GLY A 57 -13.26 -6.23 -8.46
C GLY A 57 -11.82 -5.72 -8.46
N TYR A 58 -11.61 -4.41 -8.26
CA TYR A 58 -10.28 -3.86 -8.08
C TYR A 58 -9.61 -4.50 -6.86
N THR A 59 -8.33 -4.86 -7.02
CA THR A 59 -7.45 -5.22 -5.92
C THR A 59 -6.09 -4.56 -6.13
N GLU A 60 -5.46 -4.09 -5.05
CA GLU A 60 -4.14 -3.47 -5.14
C GLU A 60 -3.09 -4.46 -5.68
N ALA A 61 -3.18 -5.73 -5.28
CA ALA A 61 -2.31 -6.79 -5.81
C ALA A 61 -2.52 -7.03 -7.32
N GLY A 62 -3.76 -6.92 -7.81
CA GLY A 62 -4.04 -6.97 -9.25
C GLY A 62 -3.44 -5.77 -9.97
N PHE A 63 -3.53 -4.58 -9.39
CA PHE A 63 -3.01 -3.34 -9.98
C PHE A 63 -1.49 -3.37 -10.11
N GLN A 64 -0.80 -3.83 -9.06
CA GLN A 64 0.66 -4.02 -9.07
C GLN A 64 1.16 -5.05 -10.09
N ARG A 65 0.27 -5.93 -10.58
CA ARG A 65 0.59 -6.88 -11.65
C ARG A 65 0.41 -6.31 -13.05
N VAL A 66 -0.25 -5.17 -13.21
CA VAL A 66 -0.37 -4.52 -14.51
C VAL A 66 1.01 -4.03 -14.96
N THR A 67 1.38 -4.39 -16.18
CA THR A 67 2.64 -3.96 -16.79
C THR A 67 2.41 -3.27 -18.12
N LEU A 68 3.37 -2.46 -18.55
CA LEU A 68 3.37 -1.87 -19.88
C LEU A 68 3.25 -2.97 -20.95
N GLY A 69 2.49 -2.68 -22.01
CA GLY A 69 2.25 -3.59 -23.13
C GLY A 69 1.04 -4.52 -22.96
N MET A 70 0.49 -4.68 -21.74
CA MET A 70 -0.73 -5.46 -21.51
C MET A 70 -1.90 -4.92 -22.34
N THR A 71 -2.75 -5.82 -22.81
CA THR A 71 -3.97 -5.52 -23.56
C THR A 71 -5.13 -5.15 -22.63
N PHE A 72 -6.20 -4.59 -23.21
CA PHE A 72 -7.45 -4.31 -22.48
C PHE A 72 -7.98 -5.53 -21.72
N ASP A 73 -7.96 -6.71 -22.34
CA ASP A 73 -8.57 -7.91 -21.77
C ASP A 73 -7.72 -8.46 -20.61
N GLU A 74 -6.39 -8.45 -20.74
CA GLU A 74 -5.48 -8.82 -19.64
C GLU A 74 -5.65 -7.91 -18.42
N VAL A 75 -5.77 -6.59 -18.65
CA VAL A 75 -6.00 -5.63 -17.55
C VAL A 75 -7.38 -5.85 -16.91
N ARG A 76 -8.41 -6.09 -17.71
CA ARG A 76 -9.78 -6.33 -17.21
C ARG A 76 -9.87 -7.65 -16.45
N GLU A 77 -9.12 -8.68 -16.84
CA GLU A 77 -9.04 -9.94 -16.11
C GLU A 77 -8.40 -9.75 -14.72
N LEU A 78 -7.40 -8.86 -14.60
CA LEU A 78 -6.73 -8.57 -13.33
C LEU A 78 -7.54 -7.66 -12.40
N LEU A 79 -8.21 -6.63 -12.96
CA LEU A 79 -8.78 -5.53 -12.17
C LEU A 79 -10.29 -5.44 -12.19
N GLY A 80 -10.95 -6.22 -13.06
CA GLY A 80 -12.36 -6.04 -13.36
C GLY A 80 -12.64 -4.78 -14.20
N PRO A 81 -13.93 -4.40 -14.33
CA PRO A 81 -14.33 -3.23 -15.11
C PRO A 81 -13.87 -1.93 -14.42
N PRO A 82 -13.39 -0.91 -15.19
CA PRO A 82 -13.03 0.38 -14.61
C PRO A 82 -14.27 1.20 -14.18
N LEU A 83 -14.07 2.19 -13.32
CA LEU A 83 -15.10 3.18 -12.95
C LEU A 83 -15.38 4.17 -14.09
N GLY A 84 -14.35 4.48 -14.88
CA GLY A 84 -14.42 5.41 -15.99
C GLY A 84 -13.59 4.93 -17.16
N ASP A 85 -14.14 5.09 -18.37
CA ASP A 85 -13.48 4.75 -19.62
C ASP A 85 -13.57 5.96 -20.56
N TYR A 86 -12.42 6.60 -20.78
CA TYR A 86 -12.34 7.89 -21.44
C TYR A 86 -11.53 7.78 -22.73
N ASP A 87 -12.10 8.28 -23.83
CA ASP A 87 -11.33 8.59 -25.03
C ASP A 87 -10.54 9.87 -24.76
N VAL A 88 -9.21 9.75 -24.71
CA VAL A 88 -8.30 10.88 -24.45
C VAL A 88 -7.54 11.31 -25.70
N SER A 89 -7.86 10.74 -26.86
CA SER A 89 -7.23 11.09 -28.14
C SER A 89 -7.33 12.57 -28.47
N GLN A 90 -8.43 13.22 -28.06
CA GLN A 90 -8.69 14.64 -28.33
C GLN A 90 -7.97 15.60 -27.36
N ARG A 91 -7.50 15.11 -26.21
CA ARG A 91 -6.81 15.94 -25.19
C ARG A 91 -5.34 16.21 -25.53
N ILE A 92 -4.77 15.48 -26.49
CA ILE A 92 -3.35 15.53 -26.89
C ILE A 92 -3.07 16.67 -27.87
N ASN A 93 -4.06 17.52 -28.18
CA ASN A 93 -3.81 18.74 -28.94
C ASN A 93 -3.02 19.79 -28.14
N SER A 94 -2.55 19.47 -26.92
CA SER A 94 -1.57 20.29 -26.23
C SER A 94 -0.20 20.15 -26.91
N PRO A 95 0.40 21.23 -27.42
CA PRO A 95 1.71 21.19 -28.07
C PRO A 95 2.86 20.74 -27.15
N HIS A 96 2.59 20.50 -25.86
CA HIS A 96 3.58 20.09 -24.86
C HIS A 96 3.49 18.62 -24.44
N SER A 97 2.44 17.87 -24.80
CA SER A 97 2.36 16.44 -24.48
C SER A 97 3.10 15.63 -25.53
N LYS A 98 4.27 15.08 -25.18
CA LYS A 98 5.02 14.15 -26.03
C LYS A 98 4.37 12.76 -26.13
N GLU A 99 3.43 12.47 -25.24
CA GLU A 99 2.84 11.14 -25.09
C GLU A 99 1.48 11.08 -25.80
N VAL A 100 1.29 10.04 -26.60
CA VAL A 100 0.06 9.84 -27.39
C VAL A 100 -0.76 8.72 -26.76
N TYR A 101 -1.73 9.07 -25.93
CA TYR A 101 -2.71 8.14 -25.37
C TYR A 101 -4.03 8.17 -26.15
N THR A 102 -4.56 7.01 -26.53
CA THR A 102 -5.88 6.94 -27.18
C THR A 102 -7.00 6.78 -26.17
N ARG A 103 -6.73 6.16 -25.03
CA ARG A 103 -7.77 5.79 -24.05
C ARG A 103 -7.22 5.82 -22.63
N SER A 104 -8.06 6.12 -21.65
CA SER A 104 -7.72 6.04 -20.24
C SER A 104 -8.80 5.29 -19.46
N TRP A 105 -8.38 4.37 -18.59
CA TRP A 105 -9.24 3.67 -17.65
C TRP A 105 -8.95 4.11 -16.22
N LYS A 106 -9.98 4.59 -15.54
CA LYS A 106 -9.89 5.05 -14.15
C LYS A 106 -10.48 4.01 -13.21
N TYR A 107 -9.69 3.60 -12.22
CA TYR A 107 -10.03 2.56 -11.23
C TYR A 107 -10.29 3.10 -9.84
N SER A 108 -10.06 4.39 -9.61
CA SER A 108 -10.39 5.05 -8.35
C SER A 108 -11.07 6.40 -8.59
N ARG A 109 -11.89 6.84 -7.64
CA ARG A 109 -12.42 8.21 -7.61
C ARG A 109 -12.63 8.64 -6.17
N THR A 110 -12.87 9.93 -5.99
CA THR A 110 -13.40 10.44 -4.73
C THR A 110 -14.77 11.06 -4.97
N PRO A 111 -15.78 10.71 -4.16
CA PRO A 111 -17.10 11.31 -4.28
C PRO A 111 -17.12 12.74 -3.71
N ASN A 112 -16.39 12.99 -2.61
CA ASN A 112 -16.56 14.20 -1.78
C ASN A 112 -15.25 14.79 -1.22
N SER A 113 -14.07 14.26 -1.56
CA SER A 113 -12.79 14.69 -0.95
C SER A 113 -11.97 15.59 -1.85
N THR A 114 -11.05 16.32 -1.24
CA THR A 114 -9.95 17.02 -1.92
C THR A 114 -8.71 16.12 -2.09
N SER A 115 -8.63 14.98 -1.39
CA SER A 115 -7.49 14.06 -1.48
C SER A 115 -7.91 12.62 -1.74
N TYR A 116 -7.22 11.91 -2.64
CA TYR A 116 -7.51 10.50 -2.95
C TYR A 116 -6.36 9.81 -3.69
N HIS A 117 -6.33 8.48 -3.63
CA HIS A 117 -5.42 7.68 -4.45
C HIS A 117 -5.90 7.65 -5.90
N VAL A 118 -5.02 8.04 -6.82
CA VAL A 118 -5.25 7.91 -8.26
C VAL A 118 -4.78 6.52 -8.71
N ARG A 119 -5.65 5.82 -9.42
CA ARG A 119 -5.38 4.55 -10.09
C ARG A 119 -5.92 4.68 -11.51
N GLU A 120 -5.04 5.02 -12.44
CA GLU A 120 -5.42 5.28 -13.82
C GLU A 120 -4.44 4.59 -14.77
N ILE A 121 -4.96 4.01 -15.85
CA ILE A 121 -4.19 3.27 -16.83
C ILE A 121 -4.43 3.90 -18.20
N PHE A 122 -3.36 4.30 -18.86
CA PHE A 122 -3.41 4.90 -20.18
C PHE A 122 -3.01 3.89 -21.24
N PHE A 123 -3.77 3.88 -22.34
CA PHE A 123 -3.56 2.98 -23.46
C PHE A 123 -3.23 3.72 -24.74
N HIS A 124 -2.42 3.09 -25.58
CA HIS A 124 -2.20 3.44 -26.98
C HIS A 124 -2.32 2.17 -27.82
N GLU A 125 -3.07 2.21 -28.92
CA GLU A 125 -3.27 1.06 -29.81
C GLU A 125 -3.69 -0.23 -29.06
N GLY A 126 -4.49 -0.05 -28.01
CA GLY A 126 -5.02 -1.14 -27.19
C GLY A 126 -4.06 -1.79 -26.21
N ARG A 127 -2.90 -1.16 -25.96
CA ARG A 127 -1.90 -1.62 -24.99
C ARG A 127 -1.60 -0.57 -23.93
N VAL A 128 -1.32 -1.02 -22.71
CA VAL A 128 -0.90 -0.16 -21.59
C VAL A 128 0.40 0.55 -21.96
N MET A 129 0.37 1.88 -21.93
CA MET A 129 1.54 2.73 -22.17
C MET A 129 1.98 3.48 -20.92
N ASN A 130 1.06 3.77 -20.01
CA ASN A 130 1.37 4.42 -18.76
C ASN A 130 0.42 3.96 -17.65
N ILE A 131 0.92 3.96 -16.42
CA ILE A 131 0.21 3.57 -15.21
C ILE A 131 0.43 4.71 -14.21
N ASP A 132 -0.64 5.43 -13.89
CA ASP A 132 -0.61 6.49 -12.90
C ASP A 132 -1.06 5.92 -11.54
N GLN A 133 -0.11 5.92 -10.61
CA GLN A 133 -0.28 5.54 -9.22
C GLN A 133 0.21 6.68 -8.33
N SER A 134 -0.59 7.75 -8.27
CA SER A 134 -0.28 8.92 -7.47
C SER A 134 -1.28 9.11 -6.32
N TYR A 135 -0.98 10.06 -5.44
CA TYR A 135 -1.90 10.54 -4.43
C TYR A 135 -2.18 12.02 -4.73
N TYR A 136 -3.44 12.32 -5.04
CA TYR A 136 -3.88 13.68 -5.31
C TYR A 136 -4.18 14.38 -3.98
N ILE A 137 -3.74 15.64 -3.85
CA ILE A 137 -4.01 16.51 -2.71
C ILE A 137 -4.38 17.88 -3.28
N ASP A 138 -5.55 18.39 -2.90
CA ASP A 138 -5.99 19.77 -3.09
C ASP A 138 -6.22 20.46 -1.73
#